data_AF-A0A2N2QXK3-F1
#
_entry.id   AF-A0A2N2QXK3-F1
#
_cell.length_a   1.000
_cell.length_b   1.000
_cell.length_c   1.000
_cell.angle_alpha   90.00
_cell.angle_beta   90.00
_cell.angle_gamma   90.00
#
_symmetry.space_group_name_H-M   'P 1'
#
loop_
_entity.id
_entity.type
_entity.pdbx_description
1 polymer ?
#
loop_
_entity_poly.entity_id
_entity_poly.type
_entity_poly.pdbx_seq_one_letter_code
_entity_poly.pdbx_strand_id
1 'polypeptide(L)'
;MRSQRWLKRQGRLAGFSALSVVAALSPASYDRITGRGLAGMLCLGAWQMLPGYLLASILISTVLTRIVAVTAASYGLSHLALEAIVRVLVLELIPLAAALFVALRVAPVTMQRLGRPAGDPPPAYRDLIPYTVGSAGAVIVLAVLSGISALAVAYLVVHGISQWALADYARLIGQVFDPTMAAVFSIKLMLFAVVVGIAPTTVALDAGPLDPVVRQMRVMARLLLMLMVIEATLLILPRL
;
A
#
# COMPACT_ATOMS: atom_id res chain seq x y z
N MET A 1 -12.32 3.44 34.65
CA MET A 1 -12.88 2.30 33.89
C MET A 1 -12.75 2.41 32.35
N ARG A 2 -12.82 3.61 31.73
CA ARG A 2 -12.66 3.77 30.26
C ARG A 2 -11.26 3.40 29.72
N SER A 3 -10.16 3.73 30.41
CA SER A 3 -8.80 3.43 29.91
C SER A 3 -8.47 1.94 29.92
N GLN A 4 -8.89 1.19 30.94
CA GLN A 4 -8.69 -0.26 30.99
C GLN A 4 -9.46 -1.00 29.89
N ARG A 5 -10.68 -0.55 29.55
CA ARG A 5 -11.44 -1.11 28.41
C ARG A 5 -10.77 -0.78 27.08
N TRP A 6 -10.16 0.40 26.95
CA TRP A 6 -9.38 0.78 25.78
C TRP A 6 -8.12 -0.08 25.62
N LEU A 7 -7.33 -0.26 26.68
CA LEU A 7 -6.13 -1.11 26.65
C LEU A 7 -6.45 -2.57 26.31
N LYS A 8 -7.47 -3.16 26.96
CA LYS A 8 -7.89 -4.54 26.66
C LYS A 8 -8.33 -4.71 25.21
N ARG A 9 -9.01 -3.71 24.64
CA ARG A 9 -9.41 -3.72 23.23
C ARG A 9 -8.20 -3.62 22.29
N GLN A 10 -7.24 -2.75 22.58
CA GLN A 10 -6.01 -2.63 21.79
C GLN A 10 -5.18 -3.91 21.83
N GLY A 11 -5.03 -4.53 23.00
CA GLY A 11 -4.32 -5.80 23.15
C GLY A 11 -4.95 -6.93 22.33
N ARG A 12 -6.29 -7.03 22.30
CA ARG A 12 -6.99 -7.99 21.45
C ARG A 12 -6.78 -7.74 19.95
N LEU A 13 -6.84 -6.48 19.53
CA LEU A 13 -6.60 -6.11 18.13
C LEU A 13 -5.16 -6.44 17.72
N ALA A 14 -4.18 -6.09 18.55
CA ALA A 14 -2.78 -6.41 18.30
C ALA A 14 -2.52 -7.93 18.23
N GLY A 15 -3.08 -8.70 19.18
CA GLY A 15 -2.97 -10.15 19.18
C GLY A 15 -3.60 -10.80 17.94
N PHE A 16 -4.76 -10.33 17.52
CA PHE A 16 -5.42 -10.82 16.32
C PHE A 16 -4.66 -10.47 15.04
N SER A 17 -4.14 -9.24 14.93
CA SER A 17 -3.28 -8.84 13.81
C SER A 17 -2.04 -9.74 13.73
N ALA A 18 -1.37 -9.98 14.86
CA ALA A 18 -0.20 -10.85 14.92
C ALA A 18 -0.52 -12.28 14.48
N LEU A 19 -1.62 -12.86 15.00
CA LEU A 19 -2.07 -14.20 14.62
C LEU A 19 -2.50 -14.26 13.14
N SER A 20 -3.08 -13.20 12.59
CA SER A 20 -3.43 -13.11 11.17
C SER A 20 -2.18 -13.08 10.28
N VAL A 21 -1.14 -12.34 10.66
CA VAL A 21 0.16 -12.35 9.96
C VAL A 21 0.78 -13.73 10.01
N VAL A 22 0.84 -14.36 11.18
CA VAL A 22 1.41 -15.70 11.34
C VAL A 22 0.64 -16.74 10.52
N ALA A 23 -0.70 -16.68 10.55
CA ALA A 23 -1.55 -17.57 9.74
C ALA A 23 -1.36 -17.35 8.23
N ALA A 24 -1.18 -16.09 7.80
CA ALA A 24 -0.89 -15.71 6.42
C ALA A 24 0.52 -16.15 5.97
N LEU A 25 1.50 -16.20 6.86
CA LEU A 25 2.85 -16.66 6.54
C LEU A 25 3.02 -18.19 6.62
N SER A 26 2.08 -18.89 7.27
CA SER A 26 2.15 -20.34 7.45
C SER A 26 1.74 -21.10 6.16
N PRO A 27 2.63 -21.93 5.58
CA PRO A 27 2.35 -22.72 4.38
C PRO A 27 1.18 -23.70 4.56
N ALA A 28 0.99 -24.21 5.78
CA ALA A 28 -0.05 -25.18 6.12
C ALA A 28 -1.48 -24.59 6.09
N SER A 29 -1.61 -23.28 5.95
CA SER A 29 -2.90 -22.59 5.84
C SER A 29 -3.38 -22.42 4.39
N TYR A 30 -2.53 -22.74 3.41
CA TYR A 30 -2.81 -22.60 1.99
C TYR A 30 -3.29 -23.93 1.38
N ASP A 31 -4.60 -24.12 1.34
CA ASP A 31 -5.23 -25.18 0.58
C ASP A 31 -5.82 -24.63 -0.74
N ARG A 32 -6.20 -25.51 -1.68
CA ARG A 32 -6.82 -25.17 -2.97
C ARG A 32 -8.03 -24.23 -2.84
N ILE A 33 -8.78 -24.35 -1.75
CA ILE A 33 -9.95 -23.49 -1.46
C ILE A 33 -9.49 -22.06 -1.11
N THR A 34 -8.50 -21.91 -0.24
CA THR A 34 -7.88 -20.62 0.12
C THR A 34 -7.25 -19.96 -1.11
N GLY A 35 -6.63 -20.75 -2.01
CA GLY A 35 -6.04 -20.27 -3.25
C GLY A 35 -7.04 -19.63 -4.22
N ARG A 36 -8.27 -20.15 -4.32
CA ARG A 36 -9.33 -19.51 -5.14
C ARG A 36 -9.78 -18.18 -4.56
N GLY A 37 -9.91 -18.09 -3.23
CA GLY A 37 -10.22 -16.84 -2.55
C GLY A 37 -9.12 -15.79 -2.74
N LEU A 38 -7.85 -16.21 -2.67
CA LEU A 38 -6.68 -15.37 -2.93
C LEU A 38 -6.72 -14.80 -4.36
N ALA A 39 -6.92 -15.68 -5.35
CA ALA A 39 -7.03 -15.28 -6.75
C ALA A 39 -8.16 -14.28 -6.97
N GLY A 40 -9.33 -14.50 -6.36
CA GLY A 40 -10.45 -13.57 -6.43
C GLY A 40 -10.11 -12.18 -5.89
N MET A 41 -9.38 -12.11 -4.78
CA MET A 41 -9.02 -10.84 -4.15
C MET A 41 -7.89 -10.10 -4.89
N LEU A 42 -6.93 -10.84 -5.45
CA LEU A 42 -5.94 -10.28 -6.38
C LEU A 42 -6.61 -9.77 -7.66
N CYS A 43 -7.59 -10.49 -8.21
CA CYS A 43 -8.34 -10.03 -9.38
C CYS A 43 -9.14 -8.77 -9.09
N LEU A 44 -9.78 -8.69 -7.92
CA LEU A 44 -10.57 -7.52 -7.51
C LEU A 44 -9.69 -6.32 -7.13
N GLY A 45 -8.57 -6.56 -6.46
CA GLY A 45 -7.66 -5.52 -5.97
C GLY A 45 -6.65 -5.03 -7.01
N ALA A 46 -6.15 -5.91 -7.89
CA ALA A 46 -5.12 -5.59 -8.87
C ALA A 46 -5.65 -5.67 -10.31
N TRP A 47 -6.19 -6.81 -10.76
CA TRP A 47 -6.42 -7.06 -12.20
C TRP A 47 -7.52 -6.20 -12.83
N GLN A 48 -8.72 -6.15 -12.24
CA GLN A 48 -9.88 -5.50 -12.86
C GLN A 48 -9.76 -3.98 -12.96
N MET A 49 -8.89 -3.37 -12.16
CA MET A 49 -8.75 -1.91 -12.07
C MET A 49 -7.31 -1.45 -12.34
N LEU A 50 -6.41 -2.38 -12.68
CA LEU A 50 -5.04 -2.11 -13.09
C LEU A 50 -4.97 -0.99 -14.15
N PRO A 51 -5.79 -1.03 -15.23
CA PRO A 51 -5.63 -0.04 -16.31
C PRO A 51 -5.99 1.37 -15.85
N GLY A 52 -7.06 1.52 -15.04
CA GLY A 52 -7.49 2.82 -14.55
C GLY A 52 -6.50 3.43 -13.56
N TYR A 53 -6.00 2.62 -12.62
CA TYR A 53 -4.97 3.06 -11.67
C TYR A 53 -3.66 3.39 -12.38
N LEU A 54 -3.20 2.53 -13.30
CA LEU A 54 -1.97 2.78 -14.07
C LEU A 54 -2.11 4.03 -14.94
N LEU A 55 -3.24 4.24 -15.60
CA LEU A 55 -3.50 5.46 -16.37
C LEU A 55 -3.43 6.70 -15.47
N ALA A 56 -4.11 6.68 -14.31
CA ALA A 56 -4.03 7.77 -13.34
C ALA A 56 -2.60 7.99 -12.83
N SER A 57 -1.87 6.91 -12.56
CA SER A 57 -0.48 6.93 -12.13
C SER A 57 0.44 7.51 -13.21
N ILE A 58 0.24 7.16 -14.48
CA ILE A 58 0.98 7.72 -15.62
C ILE A 58 0.69 9.21 -15.75
N LEU A 59 -0.58 9.62 -15.70
CA LEU A 59 -0.99 11.02 -15.79
C LEU A 59 -0.40 11.85 -14.65
N ILE A 60 -0.53 11.39 -13.40
CA ILE A 60 -0.01 12.13 -12.24
C ILE A 60 1.53 12.19 -12.28
N SER A 61 2.18 11.09 -12.68
CA SER A 61 3.65 11.06 -12.86
C SER A 61 4.09 12.01 -13.95
N THR A 62 3.35 12.11 -15.06
CA THR A 62 3.66 13.03 -16.16
C THR A 62 3.58 14.47 -15.68
N VAL A 63 2.47 14.83 -15.02
CA VAL A 63 2.24 16.18 -14.50
C VAL A 63 3.30 16.55 -13.47
N LEU A 64 3.54 15.69 -12.48
CA LEU A 64 4.52 15.97 -11.42
C LEU A 64 5.95 16.05 -11.96
N THR A 65 6.35 15.12 -12.83
CA THR A 65 7.67 15.17 -13.46
C THR A 65 7.83 16.46 -14.26
N ARG A 66 6.80 16.87 -15.03
CA ARG A 66 6.86 18.11 -15.80
C ARG A 66 6.98 19.33 -14.91
N ILE A 67 6.20 19.41 -13.83
CA ILE A 67 6.28 20.50 -12.86
C ILE A 67 7.69 20.57 -12.28
N VAL A 68 8.19 19.47 -11.71
CA VAL A 68 9.51 19.43 -11.07
C VAL A 68 10.63 19.76 -12.06
N ALA A 69 10.59 19.20 -13.27
CA ALA A 69 11.61 19.46 -14.28
C ALA A 69 11.64 20.93 -14.72
N VAL A 70 10.48 21.54 -14.98
CA VAL A 70 10.39 22.95 -15.37
C VAL A 70 10.82 23.85 -14.20
N THR A 71 10.36 23.57 -12.98
CA THR A 71 10.75 24.34 -11.79
C THR A 71 12.26 24.25 -11.54
N ALA A 72 12.84 23.06 -11.60
CA ALA A 72 14.28 22.87 -11.40
C ALA A 72 15.10 23.58 -12.49
N ALA A 73 14.65 23.57 -13.75
CA ALA A 73 15.29 24.31 -14.83
C ALA A 73 15.29 25.82 -14.57
N SER A 74 14.16 26.38 -14.11
CA SER A 74 14.06 27.80 -13.75
C SER A 74 14.99 28.24 -12.63
N TYR A 75 15.37 27.32 -11.73
CA TYR A 75 16.34 27.57 -10.66
C TYR A 75 17.78 27.16 -10.98
N GLY A 76 18.06 26.66 -12.19
CA GLY A 76 19.39 26.13 -12.55
C GLY A 76 19.76 24.81 -11.86
N LEU A 77 18.79 24.11 -11.27
CA LEU A 77 18.93 22.87 -10.51
C LEU A 77 18.47 21.62 -11.29
N SER A 78 18.52 21.68 -12.63
CA SER A 78 18.06 20.58 -13.51
C SER A 78 18.69 19.22 -13.18
N HIS A 79 19.93 19.22 -12.70
CA HIS A 79 20.65 18.03 -12.25
C HIS A 79 20.00 17.33 -11.05
N LEU A 80 19.33 18.08 -10.15
CA LEU A 80 18.62 17.53 -8.99
C LEU A 80 17.17 17.15 -9.30
N ALA A 81 16.64 17.57 -10.45
CA ALA A 81 15.24 17.33 -10.80
C ALA A 81 14.92 15.83 -10.78
N LEU A 82 15.76 15.02 -11.42
CA LEU A 82 15.54 13.59 -11.51
C LEU A 82 15.67 12.90 -10.15
N GLU A 83 16.67 13.28 -9.35
CA GLU A 83 16.83 12.78 -7.98
C GLU A 83 15.60 13.09 -7.13
N ALA A 84 15.10 14.32 -7.20
CA ALA A 84 13.88 14.74 -6.49
C ALA A 84 12.64 13.97 -6.98
N ILE A 85 12.51 13.75 -8.29
CA ILE A 85 11.41 12.95 -8.87
C ILE A 85 11.47 11.53 -8.31
N VAL A 86 12.60 10.84 -8.41
CA VAL A 86 12.70 9.45 -7.93
C VAL A 86 12.40 9.38 -6.43
N ARG A 87 13.00 10.26 -5.61
CA ARG A 87 12.77 10.26 -4.16
C ARG A 87 11.32 10.58 -3.82
N VAL A 88 10.78 11.69 -4.26
CA VAL A 88 9.45 12.15 -3.83
C VAL A 88 8.33 11.35 -4.51
N LEU A 89 8.41 11.15 -5.83
CA LEU A 89 7.35 10.48 -6.57
C LEU A 89 7.39 8.97 -6.35
N VAL A 90 8.56 8.34 -6.55
CA VAL A 90 8.66 6.88 -6.61
C VAL A 90 8.80 6.25 -5.23
N LEU A 91 9.61 6.83 -4.32
CA LEU A 91 9.83 6.26 -2.99
C LEU A 91 8.77 6.62 -1.96
N GLU A 92 8.16 7.80 -2.09
CA GLU A 92 7.15 8.29 -1.13
C GLU A 92 5.74 8.17 -1.71
N LEU A 93 5.42 8.93 -2.77
CA LEU A 93 4.04 9.14 -3.20
C LEU A 93 3.38 7.90 -3.81
N ILE A 94 4.10 7.17 -4.66
CA ILE A 94 3.54 6.02 -5.39
C ILE A 94 3.14 4.86 -4.46
N PRO A 95 4.00 4.40 -3.52
CA PRO A 95 3.63 3.36 -2.58
C PRO A 95 2.41 3.73 -1.74
N LEU A 96 2.34 4.98 -1.26
CA LEU A 96 1.21 5.48 -0.50
C LEU A 96 -0.07 5.50 -1.36
N ALA A 97 0.03 6.00 -2.60
CA ALA A 97 -1.09 6.02 -3.53
C ALA A 97 -1.60 4.60 -3.87
N ALA A 98 -0.71 3.64 -4.07
CA ALA A 98 -1.06 2.24 -4.28
C ALA A 98 -1.79 1.66 -3.07
N ALA A 99 -1.26 1.86 -1.87
CA ALA A 99 -1.85 1.39 -0.62
C ALA A 99 -3.25 1.98 -0.39
N LEU A 100 -3.40 3.29 -0.61
CA LEU A 100 -4.69 3.98 -0.50
C LEU A 100 -5.70 3.49 -1.53
N PHE A 101 -5.28 3.32 -2.78
CA PHE A 101 -6.15 2.83 -3.84
C PHE A 101 -6.69 1.44 -3.50
N VAL A 102 -5.81 0.51 -3.11
CA VAL A 102 -6.24 -0.83 -2.69
C VAL A 102 -7.15 -0.75 -1.48
N ALA A 103 -6.81 0.04 -0.46
CA ALA A 103 -7.64 0.20 0.72
C ALA A 103 -9.07 0.68 0.37
N LEU A 104 -9.20 1.69 -0.49
CA LEU A 104 -10.50 2.24 -0.88
C LEU A 104 -11.35 1.25 -1.69
N ARG A 105 -10.73 0.37 -2.46
CA ARG A 105 -11.45 -0.59 -3.31
C ARG A 105 -11.75 -1.90 -2.61
N VAL A 106 -10.81 -2.38 -1.82
CA VAL A 106 -10.80 -3.75 -1.29
C VAL A 106 -11.33 -3.81 0.14
N ALA A 107 -11.08 -2.77 0.94
CA ALA A 107 -11.52 -2.75 2.34
C ALA A 107 -13.04 -2.80 2.51
N PRO A 108 -13.87 -2.05 1.74
CA PRO A 108 -15.32 -2.13 1.84
C PRO A 108 -15.87 -3.54 1.58
N VAL A 109 -15.37 -4.19 0.52
CA VAL A 109 -15.75 -5.56 0.15
C VAL A 109 -15.36 -6.55 1.25
N THR A 110 -14.15 -6.41 1.79
CA THR A 110 -13.68 -7.21 2.92
C THR A 110 -14.58 -7.04 4.14
N MET A 111 -14.94 -5.79 4.47
CA MET A 111 -15.80 -5.51 5.62
C MET A 111 -17.23 -6.01 5.44
N GLN A 112 -17.77 -5.97 4.21
CA GLN A 112 -19.09 -6.50 3.91
C GLN A 112 -19.13 -8.03 4.05
N ARG A 113 -18.07 -8.73 3.61
CA ARG A 113 -18.00 -10.20 3.66
C ARG A 113 -17.67 -10.75 5.05
N LEU A 114 -16.90 -10.01 5.84
CA LEU A 114 -16.52 -10.40 7.21
C LEU A 114 -17.43 -9.78 8.28
N GLY A 115 -18.25 -8.80 7.89
CA GLY A 115 -19.25 -8.17 8.75
C GLY A 115 -20.33 -9.18 9.10
N ARG A 116 -20.60 -9.35 10.40
CA ARG A 116 -21.56 -10.34 10.89
C ARG A 116 -22.56 -9.75 11.89
N PRO A 117 -23.78 -10.30 11.96
CA PRO A 117 -24.75 -9.99 13.00
C PRO A 117 -24.19 -10.27 14.41
N ALA A 118 -24.79 -9.63 15.42
CA ALA A 118 -24.46 -9.92 16.81
C ALA A 118 -24.95 -11.33 17.19
N GLY A 119 -24.05 -12.18 17.67
CA GLY A 119 -24.38 -13.55 18.13
C GLY A 119 -23.66 -14.67 17.37
N ASP A 120 -23.17 -14.40 16.14
CA ASP A 120 -22.44 -15.40 15.37
C ASP A 120 -21.05 -15.71 15.96
N PRO A 121 -20.54 -16.95 15.83
CA PRO A 121 -19.18 -17.26 16.21
C PRO A 121 -18.17 -16.45 15.37
N PRO A 122 -16.99 -16.12 15.92
CA PRO A 122 -15.94 -15.45 15.15
C PRO A 122 -15.46 -16.36 14.00
N PRO A 123 -15.17 -15.80 12.81
CA PRO A 123 -14.65 -16.58 11.69
C PRO A 123 -13.30 -17.20 12.04
N ALA A 124 -13.00 -18.34 11.42
CA ALA A 124 -11.70 -18.97 11.60
C ALA A 124 -10.62 -18.11 10.95
N TYR A 125 -9.40 -18.12 11.49
CA TYR A 125 -8.28 -17.38 10.89
C TYR A 125 -8.04 -17.75 9.42
N ARG A 126 -8.33 -18.99 9.03
CA ARG A 126 -8.22 -19.45 7.64
C ARG A 126 -9.13 -18.67 6.68
N ASP A 127 -10.29 -18.23 7.15
CA ASP A 127 -11.26 -17.47 6.34
C ASP A 127 -10.77 -16.04 6.05
N LEU A 128 -9.81 -15.54 6.84
CA LEU A 128 -9.22 -14.20 6.73
C LEU A 128 -8.05 -14.14 5.75
N ILE A 129 -7.41 -15.28 5.47
CA ILE A 129 -6.24 -15.40 4.60
C ILE A 129 -6.46 -14.82 3.21
N PRO A 130 -7.55 -15.12 2.47
CA PRO A 130 -7.71 -14.57 1.12
C PRO A 130 -7.82 -13.04 1.12
N TYR A 131 -8.38 -12.44 2.17
CA TYR A 131 -8.50 -10.99 2.32
C TYR A 131 -7.15 -10.36 2.66
N THR A 132 -6.44 -10.91 3.64
CA THR A 132 -5.16 -10.37 4.10
C THR A 132 -4.09 -10.47 3.02
N VAL A 133 -3.86 -11.67 2.49
CA VAL A 133 -2.79 -11.95 1.53
C VAL A 133 -3.14 -11.37 0.15
N GLY A 134 -4.40 -11.46 -0.27
CA GLY A 134 -4.84 -10.94 -1.55
C GLY A 134 -4.74 -9.41 -1.62
N SER A 135 -5.15 -8.70 -0.57
CA SER A 135 -5.02 -7.23 -0.51
C SER A 135 -3.55 -6.81 -0.39
N ALA A 136 -2.76 -7.51 0.44
CA ALA A 136 -1.32 -7.24 0.57
C ALA A 136 -0.58 -7.43 -0.76
N GLY A 137 -0.87 -8.52 -1.47
CA GLY A 137 -0.33 -8.78 -2.81
C GLY A 137 -0.75 -7.71 -3.81
N ALA A 138 -2.01 -7.26 -3.78
CA ALA A 138 -2.48 -6.18 -4.65
C ALA A 138 -1.72 -4.86 -4.42
N VAL A 139 -1.43 -4.49 -3.17
CA VAL A 139 -0.62 -3.29 -2.85
C VAL A 139 0.76 -3.40 -3.48
N ILE A 140 1.43 -4.53 -3.29
CA ILE A 140 2.79 -4.75 -3.82
C ILE A 140 2.78 -4.70 -5.35
N VAL A 141 1.88 -5.44 -6.00
CA VAL A 141 1.77 -5.48 -7.46
C VAL A 141 1.50 -4.09 -8.03
N LEU A 142 0.52 -3.37 -7.47
CA LEU A 142 0.20 -2.03 -7.96
C LEU A 142 1.35 -1.06 -7.75
N ALA A 143 1.98 -1.03 -6.57
CA ALA A 143 3.10 -0.14 -6.27
C ALA A 143 4.31 -0.39 -7.17
N VAL A 144 4.63 -1.66 -7.46
CA VAL A 144 5.74 -2.00 -8.36
C VAL A 144 5.42 -1.57 -9.78
N LEU A 145 4.21 -1.89 -10.29
CA LEU A 145 3.84 -1.55 -11.67
C LEU A 145 3.70 -0.04 -11.87
N SER A 146 3.12 0.70 -10.93
CA SER A 146 3.07 2.17 -11.00
C SER A 146 4.44 2.79 -10.80
N GLY A 147 5.30 2.24 -9.94
CA GLY A 147 6.68 2.69 -9.76
C GLY A 147 7.49 2.58 -11.05
N ILE A 148 7.44 1.42 -11.72
CA ILE A 148 8.09 1.22 -13.02
C ILE A 148 7.51 2.18 -14.07
N SER A 149 6.18 2.32 -14.11
CA SER A 149 5.52 3.23 -15.05
C SER A 149 5.93 4.68 -14.82
N ALA A 150 6.07 5.10 -13.57
CA ALA A 150 6.47 6.45 -13.22
C ALA A 150 7.94 6.73 -13.57
N LEU A 151 8.84 5.77 -13.36
CA LEU A 151 10.22 5.87 -13.84
C LEU A 151 10.27 5.99 -15.37
N ALA A 152 9.52 5.15 -16.10
CA ALA A 152 9.42 5.24 -17.55
C ALA A 152 8.89 6.60 -18.02
N VAL A 153 7.85 7.12 -17.38
CA VAL A 153 7.31 8.45 -17.66
C VAL A 153 8.33 9.55 -17.36
N ALA A 154 9.04 9.47 -16.23
CA ALA A 154 10.06 10.44 -15.86
C ALA A 154 11.19 10.49 -16.90
N TYR A 155 11.62 9.32 -17.38
CA TYR A 155 12.58 9.21 -18.47
C TYR A 155 12.08 9.92 -19.73
N LEU A 156 10.87 9.57 -20.18
CA LEU A 156 10.29 10.11 -21.41
C LEU A 156 10.07 11.62 -21.35
N VAL A 157 9.66 12.15 -20.20
CA VAL A 157 9.41 13.59 -20.03
C VAL A 157 10.70 14.40 -19.96
N VAL A 158 11.77 13.86 -19.35
CA VAL A 158 13.05 14.57 -19.18
C VAL A 158 13.96 14.42 -20.40
N HIS A 159 14.07 13.21 -20.95
CA HIS A 159 15.02 12.88 -22.01
C HIS A 159 14.38 12.67 -23.39
N GLY A 160 13.05 12.58 -23.47
CA GLY A 160 12.35 12.23 -24.71
C GLY A 160 12.62 10.79 -25.15
N ILE A 161 12.49 10.55 -26.46
CA ILE A 161 12.80 9.26 -27.08
C ILE A 161 14.29 9.26 -27.47
N SER A 162 15.16 9.24 -26.46
CA SER A 162 16.61 9.04 -26.64
C SER A 162 17.01 7.72 -26.01
N GLN A 163 17.99 7.01 -26.56
CA GLN A 163 18.53 5.77 -25.94
C GLN A 163 19.86 6.04 -25.22
N TRP A 164 20.55 7.11 -25.61
CA TRP A 164 21.89 7.46 -25.11
C TRP A 164 21.89 7.87 -23.64
N ALA A 165 20.76 8.40 -23.15
CA ALA A 165 20.59 8.81 -21.75
C ALA A 165 20.27 7.64 -20.79
N LEU A 166 19.99 6.43 -21.31
CA LEU A 166 19.50 5.32 -20.50
C LEU A 166 20.53 4.85 -19.46
N ALA A 167 21.82 4.82 -19.83
CA ALA A 167 22.89 4.40 -18.93
C ALA A 167 23.08 5.38 -17.76
N ASP A 168 23.11 6.68 -18.06
CA ASP A 168 23.22 7.72 -17.03
C ASP A 168 21.97 7.77 -16.14
N TYR A 169 20.78 7.62 -16.73
CA TYR A 169 19.51 7.54 -16.01
C TYR A 169 19.46 6.35 -15.05
N ALA A 170 19.82 5.15 -15.51
CA ALA A 170 19.87 3.95 -14.68
C ALA A 170 20.90 4.08 -13.54
N ARG A 171 22.06 4.72 -13.81
CA ARG A 171 23.06 5.00 -12.78
C ARG A 171 22.52 5.96 -11.72
N LEU A 172 21.82 7.02 -12.11
CA LEU A 172 21.19 7.96 -11.18
C LEU A 172 20.13 7.28 -10.31
N ILE A 173 19.30 6.42 -10.89
CA ILE A 173 18.35 5.60 -10.11
C ILE A 173 19.11 4.72 -9.11
N GLY A 174 20.16 4.03 -9.55
CA GLY A 174 20.97 3.18 -8.67
C GLY A 174 21.64 3.95 -7.53
N GLN A 175 22.01 5.20 -7.76
CA GLN A 175 22.55 6.09 -6.71
C GLN A 175 21.48 6.53 -5.71
N VAL A 176 20.24 6.74 -6.16
CA VAL A 176 19.10 7.07 -5.29
C VAL A 176 18.62 5.87 -4.48
N PHE A 177 18.65 4.69 -5.08
CA PHE A 177 18.35 3.40 -4.43
C PHE A 177 19.63 2.80 -3.83
N ASP A 178 20.30 3.55 -2.95
CA ASP A 178 21.37 2.97 -2.12
C ASP A 178 20.80 1.82 -1.25
N PRO A 179 21.66 0.90 -0.73
CA PRO A 179 21.19 -0.25 0.03
C PRO A 179 20.30 0.10 1.23
N THR A 180 20.54 1.23 1.88
CA THR A 180 19.76 1.72 3.02
C THR A 180 18.38 2.19 2.55
N MET A 181 18.32 3.03 1.51
CA MET A 181 17.05 3.49 0.94
C MET A 181 16.22 2.35 0.37
N ALA A 182 16.86 1.37 -0.29
CA ALA A 182 16.20 0.18 -0.79
C ALA A 182 15.60 -0.66 0.35
N ALA A 183 16.32 -0.81 1.47
CA ALA A 183 15.82 -1.50 2.66
C ALA A 183 14.64 -0.75 3.30
N VAL A 184 14.74 0.56 3.49
CA VAL A 184 13.66 1.41 4.03
C VAL A 184 12.42 1.33 3.14
N PHE A 185 12.59 1.45 1.83
CA PHE A 185 11.50 1.33 0.85
C PHE A 185 10.84 -0.06 0.90
N SER A 186 11.65 -1.12 0.98
CA SER A 186 11.13 -2.50 1.07
C SER A 186 10.31 -2.73 2.34
N ILE A 187 10.82 -2.25 3.48
CA ILE A 187 10.11 -2.31 4.77
C ILE A 187 8.81 -1.49 4.69
N LYS A 188 8.86 -0.28 4.13
CA LYS A 188 7.69 0.58 3.93
C LYS A 188 6.60 -0.15 3.14
N LEU A 189 6.96 -0.68 1.97
CA LEU A 189 6.02 -1.37 1.10
C LEU A 189 5.41 -2.59 1.79
N MET A 190 6.21 -3.34 2.55
CA MET A 190 5.73 -4.48 3.33
C MET A 190 4.77 -4.05 4.43
N LEU A 191 5.06 -2.99 5.18
CA LEU A 191 4.19 -2.47 6.23
C LEU A 191 2.86 -1.95 5.66
N PHE A 192 2.88 -1.25 4.53
CA PHE A 192 1.66 -0.84 3.83
C PHE A 192 0.81 -2.04 3.42
N ALA A 193 1.43 -3.05 2.80
CA ALA A 193 0.74 -4.27 2.38
C ALA A 193 0.09 -4.98 3.57
N VAL A 194 0.80 -5.10 4.70
CA VAL A 194 0.31 -5.70 5.95
C VAL A 194 -0.85 -4.90 6.54
N VAL A 195 -0.72 -3.58 6.66
CA VAL A 195 -1.77 -2.72 7.21
C VAL A 195 -3.03 -2.77 6.36
N VAL A 196 -2.90 -2.67 5.03
CA VAL A 196 -4.03 -2.72 4.11
C VAL A 196 -4.71 -4.10 4.12
N GLY A 197 -3.93 -5.18 4.25
CA GLY A 197 -4.45 -6.54 4.37
C GLY A 197 -5.21 -6.78 5.67
N ILE A 198 -4.71 -6.29 6.80
CA ILE A 198 -5.23 -6.65 8.12
C ILE A 198 -6.31 -5.70 8.61
N ALA A 199 -6.13 -4.38 8.45
CA ALA A 199 -7.03 -3.41 9.06
C ALA A 199 -8.53 -3.66 8.76
N PRO A 200 -8.93 -4.02 7.51
CA PRO A 200 -10.33 -4.30 7.21
C PRO A 200 -10.86 -5.59 7.87
N THR A 201 -9.99 -6.58 8.13
CA THR A 201 -10.38 -7.84 8.77
C THR A 201 -10.72 -7.70 10.24
N THR A 202 -10.28 -6.61 10.88
CA THR A 202 -10.60 -6.33 12.29
C THR A 202 -12.10 -6.17 12.55
N VAL A 203 -12.91 -5.95 11.50
CA VAL A 203 -14.38 -5.94 11.59
C VAL A 203 -14.94 -7.27 12.11
N ALA A 204 -14.24 -8.38 11.87
CA ALA A 204 -14.62 -9.72 12.33
C ALA A 204 -14.63 -9.84 13.87
N LEU A 205 -13.84 -9.01 14.56
CA LEU A 205 -13.76 -8.95 16.01
C LEU A 205 -14.79 -8.03 16.65
N ASP A 206 -15.20 -6.98 15.94
CA ASP A 206 -16.14 -5.98 16.43
C ASP A 206 -17.56 -6.37 15.98
N ALA A 207 -18.10 -7.47 16.54
CA ALA A 207 -19.53 -7.77 16.46
C ALA A 207 -20.29 -6.91 17.46
N GLY A 208 -21.12 -6.01 16.96
CA GLY A 208 -21.85 -5.06 17.81
C GLY A 208 -22.92 -4.29 17.04
N PRO A 209 -23.74 -3.49 17.75
CA PRO A 209 -24.91 -2.80 17.21
C PRO A 209 -24.57 -1.53 16.42
N LEU A 210 -23.28 -1.22 16.23
CA LEU A 210 -22.84 -0.05 15.46
C LEU A 210 -23.32 -0.18 14.01
N ASP A 211 -23.89 0.90 13.49
CA ASP A 211 -24.21 1.07 12.07
C ASP A 211 -23.00 0.62 11.20
N PRO A 212 -23.21 -0.28 10.22
CA PRO A 212 -22.18 -0.74 9.30
C PRO A 212 -21.39 0.40 8.65
N VAL A 213 -22.04 1.51 8.30
CA VAL A 213 -21.41 2.67 7.64
C VAL A 213 -20.44 3.36 8.59
N VAL A 214 -20.88 3.66 9.81
CA VAL A 214 -20.03 4.31 10.84
C VAL A 214 -18.83 3.43 11.19
N ARG A 215 -19.03 2.11 11.23
CA ARG A 215 -17.95 1.14 11.46
C ARG A 215 -16.93 1.18 10.33
N GLN A 216 -17.38 1.14 9.08
CA GLN A 216 -16.52 1.21 7.92
C GLN A 216 -15.69 2.51 7.88
N MET A 217 -16.33 3.67 8.08
CA MET A 217 -15.64 4.96 8.12
C MET A 217 -14.54 4.97 9.20
N ARG A 218 -14.82 4.43 10.39
CA ARG A 218 -13.84 4.34 11.48
C ARG A 218 -12.65 3.47 11.13
N VAL A 219 -12.86 2.32 10.49
CA VAL A 219 -11.76 1.43 10.09
C VAL A 219 -10.94 2.07 8.97
N MET A 220 -11.58 2.68 7.98
CA MET A 220 -10.90 3.40 6.89
C MET A 220 -10.06 4.58 7.42
N ALA A 221 -10.60 5.38 8.34
CA ALA A 221 -9.87 6.49 8.95
C ALA A 221 -8.63 6.01 9.73
N ARG A 222 -8.75 4.90 10.46
CA ARG A 222 -7.63 4.29 11.18
C ARG A 222 -6.57 3.74 10.22
N LEU A 223 -7.00 3.10 9.14
CA LEU A 223 -6.11 2.60 8.10
C LEU A 223 -5.32 3.77 7.49
N LEU A 224 -6.00 4.85 7.08
CA LEU A 224 -5.35 6.06 6.56
C LEU A 224 -4.32 6.61 7.55
N LEU A 225 -4.69 6.73 8.84
CA LEU A 225 -3.79 7.24 9.87
C LEU A 225 -2.58 6.31 10.07
N MET A 226 -2.76 4.99 10.04
CA MET A 226 -1.66 4.03 10.12
C MET A 226 -0.71 4.17 8.93
N LEU A 227 -1.24 4.30 7.71
CA LEU A 227 -0.41 4.52 6.51
C LEU A 227 0.37 5.83 6.63
N MET A 228 -0.27 6.91 7.06
CA MET A 228 0.41 8.20 7.25
C MET A 228 1.50 8.14 8.32
N VAL A 229 1.26 7.45 9.43
CA VAL A 229 2.27 7.28 10.49
C VAL A 229 3.46 6.48 9.97
N ILE A 230 3.20 5.38 9.24
CA ILE A 230 4.27 4.57 8.62
C ILE A 230 5.07 5.41 7.64
N GLU A 231 4.38 6.15 6.76
CA GLU A 231 5.02 7.03 5.78
C GLU A 231 5.91 8.06 6.47
N ALA A 232 5.35 8.84 7.40
CA ALA A 232 6.09 9.88 8.11
C ALA A 232 7.28 9.31 8.89
N THR A 233 7.12 8.16 9.55
CA THR A 233 8.20 7.55 10.33
C THR A 233 9.34 7.09 9.43
N LEU A 234 9.03 6.38 8.35
CA LEU A 234 10.05 5.84 7.45
C LEU A 234 10.65 6.87 6.51
N LEU A 235 9.95 7.97 6.22
CA LEU A 235 10.47 9.10 5.47
C LEU A 235 11.58 9.83 6.24
N ILE A 236 11.48 9.90 7.57
CA ILE A 236 12.45 10.59 8.42
C ILE A 236 13.68 9.71 8.70
N LEU A 237 13.50 8.40 8.80
CA LEU A 237 14.55 7.46 9.20
C LEU A 237 15.87 7.55 8.40
N PRO A 238 15.89 7.59 7.05
CA PRO A 238 17.13 7.69 6.28
C PRO A 238 17.78 9.09 6.32
N ARG A 239 17.17 10.06 7.01
CA ARG A 239 17.71 11.42 7.20
C ARG A 239 18.31 11.64 8.59
N LEU A 240 18.30 10.62 9.44
CA LEU A 240 18.88 10.61 10.78
C LEU A 240 20.24 9.90 10.77
#